data_AF-A0A2E0EJU1-F1
#
_entry.id   AF-A0A2E0EJU1-F1
#
_cell.length_a   1.000
_cell.length_b   1.000
_cell.length_c   1.000
_cell.angle_alpha   90.00
_cell.angle_beta   90.00
_cell.angle_gamma   90.00
#
_symmetry.space_group_name_H-M   'P 1'
#
loop_
_entity.id
_entity.type
_entity.pdbx_description
1 polymer ?
#
loop_
_entity_poly.entity_id
_entity_poly.type
_entity_poly.pdbx_seq_one_letter_code
_entity_poly.pdbx_strand_id
1 'polypeptide(L)'
;MKRMRAAITMQTEQAMQPINEMKIRIEAETAAELVEIFGEDEAAPYIAEYSNFMEMAAMLLDAEEEAKTQEAALKEQIQARQLRAKRFSDRQARLRVILQQMMITAGQRKLELPQGTVSIMAARPKLIIDEEALSDDWMRIKKEPDKTAIKQAIDSGNEVPGAVMSNGGETITIRRS
;
A
#
# COMPACT_ATOMS: atom_id res chain seq x y z
N MET A 1 -33.26 13.78 -54.07
CA MET A 1 -32.63 14.30 -52.84
C MET A 1 -33.12 13.67 -51.53
N LYS A 2 -34.41 13.30 -51.37
CA LYS A 2 -34.95 12.73 -50.11
C LYS A 2 -34.36 11.36 -49.71
N ARG A 3 -34.04 10.49 -50.68
CA ARG A 3 -33.47 9.14 -50.43
C ARG A 3 -32.00 9.16 -50.03
N MET A 4 -31.24 10.18 -50.44
CA MET A 4 -29.80 10.27 -50.16
C MET A 4 -29.51 10.81 -48.75
N ARG A 5 -30.36 11.69 -48.22
CA ARG A 5 -30.29 12.15 -46.83
C ARG A 5 -30.61 11.02 -45.83
N ALA A 6 -31.63 10.20 -46.10
CA ALA A 6 -32.00 9.07 -45.23
C ALA A 6 -30.89 8.00 -45.12
N ALA A 7 -30.17 7.73 -46.22
CA ALA A 7 -29.06 6.77 -46.22
C ALA A 7 -27.85 7.25 -45.40
N ILE A 8 -27.54 8.55 -45.45
CA ILE A 8 -26.47 9.15 -44.64
C ILE A 8 -26.86 9.14 -43.16
N THR A 9 -28.12 9.45 -42.83
CA THR A 9 -28.62 9.41 -41.44
C THR A 9 -28.58 7.98 -40.87
N MET A 10 -29.02 6.98 -41.64
CA MET A 10 -28.96 5.56 -41.22
C MET A 10 -27.53 5.05 -41.06
N GLN A 11 -26.59 5.45 -41.94
CA GLN A 11 -25.16 5.09 -41.80
C GLN A 11 -24.51 5.74 -40.57
N THR A 12 -24.89 6.99 -40.24
CA THR A 12 -24.40 7.64 -39.02
C THR A 12 -25.00 7.04 -37.75
N GLU A 13 -26.25 6.59 -37.78
CA GLU A 13 -26.91 5.91 -36.66
C GLU A 13 -26.31 4.52 -36.42
N GLN A 14 -26.07 3.75 -37.49
CA GLN A 14 -25.41 2.43 -37.43
C GLN A 14 -23.96 2.52 -36.95
N ALA A 15 -23.25 3.61 -37.24
CA ALA A 15 -21.89 3.83 -36.75
C ALA A 15 -21.85 4.28 -35.27
N MET A 16 -22.93 4.87 -34.74
CA MET A 16 -23.04 5.30 -33.34
C MET A 16 -23.54 4.20 -32.40
N GLN A 17 -24.23 3.18 -32.93
CA GLN A 17 -24.70 2.00 -32.18
C GLN A 17 -23.61 1.31 -31.35
N PRO A 18 -22.41 0.97 -31.88
CA PRO A 18 -21.38 0.31 -31.08
C PRO A 18 -20.81 1.19 -29.97
N ILE A 19 -20.78 2.52 -30.15
CA ILE A 19 -20.35 3.47 -29.13
C ILE A 19 -21.37 3.54 -27.99
N ASN A 20 -22.66 3.55 -28.32
CA ASN A 20 -23.74 3.54 -27.33
C ASN A 20 -23.79 2.22 -26.55
N GLU A 21 -23.59 1.08 -27.23
CA GLU A 21 -23.54 -0.24 -26.58
C GLU A 21 -22.33 -0.38 -25.66
N MET A 22 -21.17 0.15 -26.05
CA MET A 22 -19.98 0.17 -25.19
C MET A 22 -20.18 1.06 -23.96
N LYS A 23 -20.86 2.20 -24.13
CA LYS A 23 -21.18 3.11 -23.03
C LYS A 23 -22.13 2.47 -22.01
N ILE A 24 -23.19 1.81 -22.48
CA ILE A 24 -24.13 1.05 -21.64
C ILE A 24 -23.43 -0.08 -20.89
N ARG A 25 -22.48 -0.77 -21.53
CA ARG A 25 -21.73 -1.85 -20.89
C ARG A 25 -20.83 -1.34 -19.75
N ILE A 26 -20.13 -0.24 -19.99
CA ILE A 26 -19.28 0.40 -18.96
C ILE A 26 -20.14 0.87 -17.79
N GLU A 27 -21.30 1.49 -18.05
CA GLU A 27 -22.22 1.93 -17.00
C GLU A 27 -22.71 0.74 -16.14
N ALA A 28 -23.09 -0.38 -16.76
CA ALA A 28 -23.49 -1.58 -16.03
C ALA A 28 -22.35 -2.23 -15.22
N GLU A 29 -21.13 -2.23 -15.77
CA GLU A 29 -19.93 -2.78 -15.11
C GLU A 29 -19.54 -1.93 -13.89
N THR A 30 -19.55 -0.60 -14.02
CA THR A 30 -19.29 0.32 -12.91
C THR A 30 -20.34 0.24 -11.80
N ALA A 31 -21.62 0.09 -12.16
CA ALA A 31 -22.69 -0.10 -11.18
C ALA A 31 -22.48 -1.40 -10.38
N ALA A 32 -22.04 -2.47 -11.04
CA ALA A 32 -21.74 -3.75 -10.38
C ALA A 32 -20.55 -3.64 -9.41
N GLU A 33 -19.46 -2.98 -9.80
CA GLU A 33 -18.31 -2.75 -8.92
C GLU A 33 -18.67 -1.89 -7.71
N LEU A 34 -19.55 -0.89 -7.87
CA LEU A 34 -19.97 -0.06 -6.74
C LEU A 34 -20.80 -0.81 -5.71
N VAL A 35 -21.67 -1.70 -6.17
CA VAL A 35 -22.39 -2.62 -5.28
C VAL A 35 -21.42 -3.54 -4.54
N GLU A 36 -20.31 -3.95 -5.16
CA GLU A 36 -19.29 -4.77 -4.49
C GLU A 36 -18.51 -3.98 -3.41
N ILE A 37 -18.20 -2.70 -3.67
CA ILE A 37 -17.42 -1.86 -2.74
C ILE A 37 -18.28 -1.39 -1.54
N PHE A 38 -19.50 -0.90 -1.82
CA PHE A 38 -20.33 -0.20 -0.85
C PHE A 38 -21.53 -1.04 -0.35
N GLY A 39 -21.90 -2.12 -1.06
CA GLY A 39 -23.11 -2.88 -0.77
C GLY A 39 -24.36 -2.32 -1.46
N GLU A 40 -25.36 -3.17 -1.67
CA GLU A 40 -26.52 -2.90 -2.55
C GLU A 40 -27.36 -1.70 -2.09
N ASP A 41 -27.59 -1.56 -0.77
CA ASP A 41 -28.37 -0.47 -0.19
C ASP A 41 -27.64 0.89 -0.23
N GLU A 42 -26.32 0.89 -0.07
CA GLU A 42 -25.52 2.11 -0.13
C GLU A 42 -25.25 2.52 -1.58
N ALA A 43 -25.13 1.57 -2.52
CA ALA A 43 -24.89 1.82 -3.95
C ALA A 43 -26.14 2.35 -4.70
N ALA A 44 -27.35 1.95 -4.29
CA ALA A 44 -28.61 2.29 -4.95
C ALA A 44 -28.85 3.80 -5.20
N PRO A 45 -28.64 4.73 -4.23
CA PRO A 45 -28.79 6.16 -4.48
C PRO A 45 -27.79 6.67 -5.53
N TYR A 46 -26.55 6.17 -5.54
CA TYR A 46 -25.53 6.57 -6.51
C TYR A 46 -25.87 6.11 -7.94
N ILE A 47 -26.37 4.89 -8.09
CA ILE A 47 -26.78 4.35 -9.39
C ILE A 47 -28.01 5.09 -9.94
N ALA A 48 -28.94 5.49 -9.06
CA ALA A 48 -30.18 6.16 -9.45
C ALA A 48 -30.00 7.65 -9.78
N GLU A 49 -29.07 8.34 -9.11
CA GLU A 49 -28.82 9.78 -9.28
C GLU A 49 -27.91 10.07 -10.48
N TYR A 50 -27.02 9.15 -10.86
CA TYR A 50 -25.98 9.38 -11.86
C TYR A 50 -26.09 8.39 -13.04
N SER A 51 -26.85 8.77 -14.05
CA SER A 51 -27.15 7.92 -15.23
C SER A 51 -26.16 8.10 -16.40
N ASN A 52 -25.04 8.81 -16.21
CA ASN A 52 -24.04 9.05 -17.27
C ASN A 52 -22.61 8.95 -16.72
N PHE A 53 -21.75 8.21 -17.42
CA PHE A 53 -20.33 7.98 -17.13
C PHE A 53 -19.56 9.16 -16.49
N MET A 54 -19.78 10.39 -16.96
CA MET A 54 -19.07 11.57 -16.45
C MET A 54 -19.43 11.92 -14.99
N GLU A 55 -20.68 11.68 -14.59
CA GLU A 55 -21.15 11.95 -13.23
C GLU A 55 -20.64 10.87 -12.26
N MET A 56 -20.65 9.61 -12.69
CA MET A 56 -20.02 8.51 -11.97
C MET A 56 -18.52 8.75 -11.78
N ALA A 57 -17.82 9.18 -12.83
CA ALA A 57 -16.39 9.49 -12.74
C ALA A 57 -16.11 10.65 -11.76
N ALA A 58 -16.95 11.68 -11.74
CA ALA A 58 -16.83 12.79 -10.78
C ALA A 58 -17.05 12.32 -9.33
N MET A 59 -18.11 11.55 -9.08
CA MET A 59 -18.39 10.95 -7.77
C MET A 59 -17.21 10.09 -7.28
N LEU A 60 -16.62 9.25 -8.14
CA LEU A 60 -15.48 8.41 -7.77
C LEU A 60 -14.24 9.24 -7.42
N LEU A 61 -14.00 10.35 -8.13
CA LEU A 61 -12.89 11.25 -7.82
C LEU A 61 -13.10 11.96 -6.46
N ASP A 62 -14.33 12.38 -6.16
CA ASP A 62 -14.69 12.98 -4.88
C ASP A 62 -14.52 11.98 -3.72
N ALA A 63 -14.97 10.73 -3.92
CA ALA A 63 -14.80 9.65 -2.95
C ALA A 63 -13.31 9.30 -2.72
N GLU A 64 -12.48 9.28 -3.77
CA GLU A 64 -11.02 9.08 -3.63
C GLU A 64 -10.37 10.22 -2.83
N GLU A 65 -10.80 11.46 -3.04
CA GLU A 65 -10.29 12.60 -2.32
C GLU A 65 -10.65 12.58 -0.83
N GLU A 66 -11.90 12.23 -0.53
CA GLU A 66 -12.36 12.06 0.84
C GLU A 66 -11.58 10.96 1.54
N ALA A 67 -11.47 9.77 0.91
CA ALA A 67 -10.71 8.65 1.46
C ALA A 67 -9.24 9.02 1.72
N LYS A 68 -8.60 9.74 0.78
CA LYS A 68 -7.22 10.22 0.94
C LYS A 68 -7.06 11.20 2.09
N THR A 69 -8.03 12.10 2.27
CA THR A 69 -8.04 13.06 3.37
C THR A 69 -8.19 12.36 4.73
N GLN A 70 -9.11 11.39 4.81
CA GLN A 70 -9.29 10.56 6.00
C GLN A 70 -8.04 9.72 6.30
N GLU A 71 -7.41 9.13 5.28
CA GLU A 71 -6.15 8.36 5.44
C GLU A 71 -5.04 9.24 6.02
N ALA A 72 -4.87 10.47 5.52
CA ALA A 72 -3.89 11.41 6.01
C ALA A 72 -4.13 11.77 7.50
N ALA A 73 -5.38 12.06 7.87
CA ALA A 73 -5.75 12.35 9.25
C ALA A 73 -5.48 11.15 10.18
N LEU A 74 -5.79 9.93 9.74
CA LEU A 74 -5.49 8.71 10.50
C LEU A 74 -3.99 8.49 10.67
N LYS A 75 -3.18 8.72 9.63
CA LYS A 75 -1.72 8.62 9.71
C LYS A 75 -1.16 9.57 10.77
N GLU A 76 -1.66 10.81 10.85
CA GLU A 76 -1.25 11.77 11.88
C GLU A 76 -1.60 11.28 13.29
N GLN A 77 -2.83 10.77 13.47
CA GLN A 77 -3.26 10.21 14.75
C GLN A 77 -2.40 9.00 15.16
N ILE A 78 -2.09 8.10 14.23
CA ILE A 78 -1.23 6.93 14.46
C ILE A 78 0.16 7.39 14.89
N GLN A 79 0.76 8.35 14.21
CA GLN A 79 2.08 8.88 14.58
C GLN A 79 2.07 9.48 15.99
N ALA A 80 1.04 10.25 16.34
CA ALA A 80 0.90 10.81 17.69
C ALA A 80 0.77 9.72 18.76
N ARG A 81 0.03 8.64 18.48
CA ARG A 81 -0.13 7.49 19.38
C ARG A 81 1.16 6.68 19.50
N GLN A 82 1.89 6.46 18.40
CA GLN A 82 3.19 5.80 18.40
C GLN A 82 4.22 6.58 19.21
N LEU A 83 4.24 7.90 19.12
CA LEU A 83 5.13 8.74 19.93
C LEU A 83 4.83 8.60 21.43
N ARG A 84 3.55 8.58 21.80
CA ARG A 84 3.13 8.36 23.20
C ARG A 84 3.50 6.96 23.68
N ALA A 85 3.23 5.93 22.88
CA ALA A 85 3.61 4.55 23.18
C ALA A 85 5.13 4.42 23.37
N LYS A 86 5.93 5.06 22.51
CA LYS A 86 7.39 5.11 22.63
C LYS A 86 7.82 5.73 23.96
N ARG A 87 7.23 6.84 24.40
CA ARG A 87 7.55 7.45 25.71
C ARG A 87 7.31 6.50 26.88
N PHE A 88 6.22 5.72 26.84
CA PHE A 88 5.95 4.71 27.87
C PHE A 88 6.92 3.53 27.79
N SER A 89 7.26 3.07 26.58
CA SER A 89 8.29 2.05 26.36
C SER A 89 9.65 2.50 26.91
N ASP A 90 10.07 3.73 26.61
CA ASP A 90 11.31 4.32 27.12
C ASP A 90 11.29 4.44 28.65
N ARG A 91 10.14 4.83 29.23
CA ARG A 91 9.97 4.88 30.69
C ARG A 91 10.10 3.48 31.30
N GLN A 92 9.47 2.47 30.71
CA GLN A 92 9.56 1.09 31.16
C GLN A 92 11.01 0.58 31.11
N ALA A 93 11.73 0.86 30.03
CA ALA A 93 13.13 0.50 29.88
C ALA A 93 14.00 1.16 30.97
N ARG A 94 13.81 2.47 31.21
CA ARG A 94 14.52 3.19 32.28
C ARG A 94 14.25 2.61 33.67
N LEU A 95 12.99 2.27 33.97
CA LEU A 95 12.63 1.65 35.26
C LEU A 95 13.32 0.29 35.45
N ARG A 96 13.42 -0.52 34.39
CA ARG A 96 14.16 -1.80 34.44
C ARG A 96 15.65 -1.61 34.70
N VAL A 97 16.27 -0.61 34.07
CA VAL A 97 17.69 -0.29 34.31
C VAL A 97 17.90 0.16 35.77
N ILE A 98 17.03 1.03 36.29
CA ILE A 98 17.11 1.49 37.68
C ILE A 98 16.94 0.30 38.65
N LEU A 99 15.96 -0.57 38.39
CA LEU A 99 15.70 -1.76 39.20
C LEU A 99 16.89 -2.72 39.19
N GLN A 100 17.49 -2.96 38.02
CA GLN A 100 18.70 -3.75 37.89
C GLN A 100 19.85 -3.14 38.69
N GLN A 101 20.10 -1.83 38.54
CA GLN A 101 21.15 -1.13 39.27
C GLN A 101 20.93 -1.20 40.78
N MET A 102 19.69 -1.01 41.25
CA MET A 102 19.33 -1.13 42.66
C MET A 102 19.65 -2.53 43.21
N MET A 103 19.25 -3.58 42.48
CA MET A 103 19.53 -4.97 42.87
C MET A 103 21.04 -5.28 42.90
N ILE A 104 21.82 -4.78 41.93
CA ILE A 104 23.29 -4.92 41.91
C ILE A 104 23.90 -4.22 43.13
N THR A 105 23.55 -2.96 43.37
CA THR A 105 24.07 -2.18 44.50
C THR A 105 23.70 -2.80 45.84
N ALA A 106 22.50 -3.37 45.96
CA ALA A 106 22.04 -4.07 47.16
C ALA A 106 22.62 -5.49 47.32
N GLY A 107 23.37 -6.00 46.33
CA GLY A 107 23.87 -7.37 46.32
C GLY A 107 22.78 -8.45 46.22
N GLN A 108 21.55 -8.07 45.87
CA GLN A 108 20.41 -8.99 45.80
C GLN A 108 20.24 -9.55 44.39
N ARG A 109 20.32 -10.87 44.25
CA ARG A 109 20.17 -11.53 42.94
C ARG A 109 18.72 -11.89 42.60
N LYS A 110 17.85 -12.01 43.60
CA LYS A 110 16.44 -12.39 43.45
C LYS A 110 15.61 -11.61 44.45
N LEU A 111 14.48 -11.07 44.00
CA LEU A 111 13.53 -10.32 44.80
C LEU A 111 12.11 -10.79 44.46
N GLU A 112 11.41 -11.33 45.44
CA GLU A 112 10.02 -11.78 45.29
C GLU A 112 9.07 -10.74 45.87
N LEU A 113 8.14 -10.24 45.06
CA LEU A 113 7.15 -9.25 45.44
C LEU A 113 5.75 -9.74 45.01
N PRO A 114 4.67 -9.25 45.64
CA PRO A 114 3.31 -9.57 45.22
C PRO A 114 3.01 -9.21 43.75
N GLN A 115 3.70 -8.20 43.21
CA GLN A 115 3.53 -7.75 41.82
C GLN A 115 4.34 -8.58 40.82
N GLY A 116 5.28 -9.40 41.29
CA GLY A 116 6.15 -10.23 40.44
C GLY A 116 7.51 -10.54 41.06
N THR A 117 8.24 -11.45 40.42
CA THR A 117 9.61 -11.81 40.83
C THR A 117 10.63 -11.18 39.90
N VAL A 118 11.64 -10.52 40.47
CA VAL A 118 12.76 -9.91 39.75
C VAL A 118 14.01 -10.72 40.02
N SER A 119 14.74 -11.11 38.99
CA SER A 119 16.00 -11.84 39.13
C SER A 119 17.08 -11.30 38.19
N ILE A 120 18.31 -11.22 38.69
CA ILE A 120 19.49 -10.90 37.88
C ILE A 120 20.13 -12.21 37.44
N MET A 121 20.13 -12.42 36.13
CA MET A 121 20.87 -13.50 35.48
C MET A 121 22.16 -12.96 34.87
N ALA A 122 23.16 -13.82 34.73
CA ALA A 122 24.34 -13.48 33.94
C ALA A 122 23.92 -13.32 32.47
N ALA A 123 24.26 -12.19 31.85
CA ALA A 123 24.05 -12.00 30.43
C ALA A 123 24.90 -13.03 29.66
N ARG A 124 24.33 -13.59 28.59
CA ARG A 124 25.12 -14.44 27.69
C ARG A 124 26.20 -13.58 27.04
N PRO A 125 27.43 -14.10 26.86
CA PRO A 125 28.47 -13.40 26.11
C PRO A 125 27.93 -12.99 24.74
N LYS A 126 28.16 -11.73 24.36
CA LYS A 126 27.79 -11.23 23.03
C LYS A 126 28.95 -11.54 22.09
N LEU A 127 28.65 -12.13 20.93
CA LEU A 127 29.61 -12.26 19.84
C LEU A 127 29.92 -10.85 19.32
N ILE A 128 31.18 -10.43 19.49
CA ILE A 128 31.71 -9.19 18.93
C ILE A 128 32.56 -9.62 17.75
N ILE A 129 32.23 -9.12 16.56
CA ILE A 129 32.90 -9.44 15.31
C ILE A 129 33.56 -8.17 14.81
N ASP A 130 34.80 -8.30 14.36
CA ASP A 130 35.49 -7.32 13.53
C ASP A 130 35.47 -7.83 12.09
N GLU A 131 34.67 -7.19 11.24
CA GLU A 131 34.43 -7.66 9.86
C GLU A 131 35.68 -7.58 8.99
N GLU A 132 36.60 -6.65 9.26
CA GLU A 132 37.83 -6.48 8.47
C GLU A 132 38.90 -7.53 8.82
N ALA A 133 38.80 -8.12 10.01
CA ALA A 133 39.71 -9.16 10.49
C ALA A 133 39.21 -10.59 10.20
N LEU A 134 37.97 -10.74 9.73
CA LEU A 134 37.40 -12.05 9.41
C LEU A 134 37.84 -12.54 8.02
N SER A 135 38.17 -13.82 7.91
CA SER A 135 38.37 -14.46 6.62
C SER A 135 37.05 -14.67 5.87
N ASP A 136 37.15 -14.82 4.55
CA ASP A 136 36.00 -15.04 3.65
C ASP A 136 35.14 -16.25 4.03
N ASP A 137 35.70 -17.25 4.75
CA ASP A 137 34.99 -18.43 5.23
C ASP A 137 33.83 -18.10 6.20
N TRP A 138 33.92 -16.95 6.88
CA TRP A 138 32.90 -16.46 7.82
C TRP A 138 31.99 -15.38 7.21
N MET A 139 32.22 -15.04 5.94
CA MET A 139 31.45 -14.03 5.21
C MET A 139 30.39 -14.67 4.31
N ARG A 140 29.21 -14.07 4.29
CA ARG A 140 28.14 -14.48 3.37
C ARG A 140 28.20 -13.64 2.10
N ILE A 141 28.61 -14.25 0.99
CA ILE A 141 28.59 -13.61 -0.33
C ILE A 141 27.17 -13.68 -0.91
N LYS A 142 26.53 -12.52 -1.10
CA LYS A 142 25.19 -12.42 -1.70
C LYS A 142 25.32 -12.03 -3.17
N LYS A 143 24.96 -12.93 -4.08
CA LYS A 143 24.87 -12.65 -5.52
C LYS A 143 23.42 -12.33 -5.87
N GLU A 144 23.13 -11.08 -6.21
CA GLU A 144 21.80 -10.63 -6.59
C GLU A 144 21.78 -10.15 -8.05
N PRO A 145 20.66 -10.37 -8.79
CA PRO A 145 20.52 -9.84 -10.13
C PRO A 145 20.51 -8.31 -10.12
N ASP A 146 21.33 -7.70 -10.97
CA ASP A 146 21.25 -6.27 -11.21
C ASP A 146 20.05 -5.96 -12.09
N LYS A 147 18.92 -5.69 -11.45
CA LYS A 147 17.65 -5.37 -12.12
C LYS A 147 17.76 -4.12 -13.00
N THR A 148 18.66 -3.18 -12.67
CA THR A 148 18.83 -1.94 -13.44
C THR A 148 19.56 -2.20 -14.74
N ALA A 149 20.67 -2.94 -14.69
CA ALA A 149 21.40 -3.37 -15.88
C ALA A 149 20.55 -4.28 -16.77
N ILE A 150 19.80 -5.21 -16.18
CA ILE A 150 18.88 -6.10 -16.90
C ILE A 150 17.80 -5.30 -17.63
N LYS A 151 17.17 -4.34 -16.94
CA LYS A 151 16.14 -3.49 -17.55
C LYS A 151 16.72 -2.64 -18.68
N GLN A 152 17.88 -2.01 -18.48
CA GLN A 152 18.55 -1.23 -19.52
C GLN A 152 18.93 -2.07 -20.74
N ALA A 153 19.39 -3.31 -20.54
CA ALA A 153 19.72 -4.22 -21.63
C ALA A 153 18.48 -4.60 -22.45
N ILE A 154 17.37 -4.93 -21.78
CA ILE A 154 16.09 -5.24 -22.42
C ILE A 154 15.54 -4.00 -23.16
N ASP A 155 15.54 -2.83 -22.52
CA ASP A 155 15.09 -1.57 -23.12
C ASP A 155 15.96 -1.15 -24.33
N SER A 156 17.23 -1.54 -24.37
CA SER A 156 18.16 -1.32 -25.49
C SER A 156 18.01 -2.34 -26.62
N GLY A 157 17.06 -3.29 -26.51
CA GLY A 157 16.79 -4.32 -27.51
C GLY A 157 17.64 -5.58 -27.39
N ASN A 158 18.40 -5.75 -26.30
CA ASN A 158 19.13 -7.00 -26.03
C ASN A 158 18.26 -7.97 -25.22
N GLU A 159 18.22 -9.22 -25.63
CA GLU A 159 17.57 -10.27 -24.85
C GLU A 159 18.47 -10.67 -23.67
N VAL A 160 17.91 -10.65 -22.46
CA VAL A 160 18.57 -11.18 -21.25
C VAL A 160 17.90 -12.50 -20.89
N PRO A 161 18.60 -13.65 -21.06
CA PRO A 161 18.04 -14.96 -20.70
C PRO A 161 17.59 -14.99 -19.23
N GLY A 162 16.30 -15.27 -19.03
CA GLY A 162 15.67 -15.32 -17.70
C GLY A 162 15.02 -14.02 -17.22
N ALA A 163 14.99 -12.97 -18.03
CA ALA A 163 14.25 -11.74 -17.73
C ALA A 163 13.28 -11.38 -18.86
N VAL A 164 12.02 -11.13 -18.51
CA VAL A 164 10.95 -10.79 -19.45
C VAL A 164 10.23 -9.55 -18.95
N MET A 165 10.02 -8.58 -19.82
CA MET A 165 9.17 -7.42 -19.52
C MET A 165 7.71 -7.84 -19.64
N SER A 166 6.92 -7.64 -18.58
CA SER A 166 5.47 -7.80 -18.69
C SER A 166 4.89 -6.61 -19.45
N ASN A 167 3.81 -6.85 -20.21
CA ASN A 167 2.92 -5.77 -20.64
C ASN A 167 2.25 -5.24 -19.37
N GLY A 168 2.87 -4.24 -18.74
CA GLY A 168 2.28 -3.54 -17.61
C GLY A 168 0.87 -3.12 -18.02
N GLY A 169 -0.14 -3.52 -17.25
CA GLY A 169 -1.53 -3.21 -17.54
C GLY A 169 -1.80 -1.71 -17.60
N GLU A 170 -3.04 -1.35 -17.85
CA GLU A 170 -3.44 0.05 -17.88
C GLU A 170 -3.47 0.63 -16.45
N THR A 171 -2.91 1.83 -16.27
CA THR A 171 -2.91 2.54 -14.99
C THR A 171 -3.54 3.92 -15.16
N ILE A 172 -4.40 4.32 -14.22
CA ILE A 172 -5.04 5.64 -14.23
C ILE A 172 -4.10 6.65 -13.57
N THR A 173 -3.99 7.85 -14.17
CA THR A 173 -3.26 9.00 -13.59
C THR A 173 -4.24 10.14 -13.35
N ILE A 174 -4.47 10.49 -12.08
CA ILE A 174 -5.33 11.62 -11.68
C ILE A 174 -4.44 12.85 -11.46
N ARG A 175 -4.67 13.92 -12.23
CA ARG A 175 -3.99 15.22 -12.05
C ARG A 175 -5.03 16.25 -11.61
N ARG A 176 -4.80 16.84 -10.44
CA ARG A 176 -5.62 17.95 -9.91
C ARG A 176 -4.92 19.27 -10.24
N SER A 177 -5.67 20.25 -10.77
CA SER A 177 -5.21 21.60 -11.09
C SER A 177 -5.53 22.59 -9.99
#